data_AF-C1A8D4-F1
#
_entry.id   AF-C1A8D4-F1
#
_cell.length_a   1.000
_cell.length_b   1.000
_cell.length_c   1.000
_cell.angle_alpha   90.00
_cell.angle_beta   90.00
_cell.angle_gamma   90.00
#
_symmetry.space_group_name_H-M   'P 1'
#
loop_
_entity.id
_entity.type
_entity.pdbx_description
1 polymer ?
#
loop_
_entity_poly.entity_id
_entity_poly.type
_entity_poly.pdbx_seq_one_letter_code
_entity_poly.pdbx_strand_id
1 'polypeptide(L)'
;MLLLTLCAAVLSAAACGESLDGGAACPALCPSQSQQFRDTTFEAVVLDTSVSGFPTLGLSSLMLLANRPDTVVTRGVLRFDVLATSFYPNGTGTLDSVTTIDSVYLTLPLDTTGRRGTVPVTLEVFDVDTTASDSVTAVVSSLFRSDRRIGSITVIPSLTSDTLRVPLSRTLVQQKIADKKPLRVGLRLSGGAGQLRLVAFTFSSGAPTLRYDAATDTTYAPLIVPTGTSLANATTDQNLAYQVYTIVDKGSPAAGPDALVVGGYPAYRSYLRFAVPPRITDSSTIVRAELLLTQRRSTFANASDSVAIVAMVPTTTSGVVDMRRILDLSADGIFASIDTTRMVPSDSGLKTINVLTLARTWGALPTNVPRALAFRINREGAQPSELRFFSSETAQASLRPRLRITYLPRSEFALP
;
A
#
# COMPACT_ATOMS: atom_id res chain seq x y z
N MET A 1 69.38 -13.20 81.33
CA MET A 1 70.61 -12.50 80.90
C MET A 1 70.97 -13.05 79.53
N LEU A 2 70.76 -12.24 78.48
CA LEU A 2 71.04 -12.52 77.05
C LEU A 2 70.22 -13.70 76.45
N LEU A 3 69.71 -13.74 75.22
CA LEU A 3 69.88 -12.94 74.02
C LEU A 3 68.64 -13.13 73.09
N LEU A 4 68.35 -12.11 72.29
CA LEU A 4 67.49 -12.07 71.07
C LEU A 4 67.92 -13.16 70.05
N THR A 5 67.20 -13.65 69.02
CA THR A 5 66.15 -13.16 68.08
C THR A 5 65.78 -14.36 67.17
N LEU A 6 64.51 -14.72 66.97
CA LEU A 6 63.53 -14.31 65.93
C LEU A 6 63.84 -14.75 64.47
N CYS A 7 62.99 -15.63 63.92
CA CYS A 7 62.58 -15.63 62.51
C CYS A 7 61.35 -16.56 62.28
N ALA A 8 60.16 -16.00 62.03
CA ALA A 8 59.08 -16.68 61.31
C ALA A 8 58.08 -15.63 60.76
N ALA A 9 57.90 -15.65 59.45
CA ALA A 9 57.10 -14.73 58.66
C ALA A 9 55.59 -14.97 58.82
N VAL A 10 54.81 -13.89 58.83
CA VAL A 10 53.36 -13.93 58.59
C VAL A 10 53.06 -12.94 57.45
N LEU A 11 52.65 -13.48 56.30
CA LEU A 11 52.04 -12.70 55.23
C LEU A 11 50.63 -12.27 55.67
N SER A 12 50.42 -10.96 55.82
CA SER A 12 49.08 -10.36 55.91
C SER A 12 48.77 -9.64 54.59
N ALA A 13 47.69 -10.09 53.94
CA ALA A 13 47.13 -9.53 52.72
C ALA A 13 46.77 -8.04 52.90
N ALA A 14 47.39 -7.17 52.11
CA ALA A 14 46.89 -5.83 51.89
C ALA A 14 45.80 -5.93 50.79
N ALA A 15 44.54 -5.83 51.20
CA ALA A 15 43.46 -5.55 50.28
C ALA A 15 43.65 -4.11 49.76
N CYS A 16 43.92 -3.96 48.47
CA CYS A 16 43.73 -2.68 47.79
C CYS A 16 42.23 -2.37 47.83
N GLY A 17 41.82 -1.44 48.68
CA GLY A 17 40.51 -0.82 48.56
C GLY A 17 40.52 0.06 47.32
N GLU A 18 40.00 -0.43 46.21
CA GLU A 18 39.68 0.42 45.06
C GLU A 18 38.49 1.31 45.44
N SER A 19 38.77 2.55 45.84
CA SER A 19 37.77 3.61 45.86
C SER A 19 37.48 3.98 44.41
N LEU A 20 36.32 3.54 43.91
CA LEU A 20 35.73 3.96 42.66
C LEU A 20 34.98 5.30 42.81
N ASP A 21 35.58 6.27 43.53
CA ASP A 21 35.12 7.67 43.53
C ASP A 21 35.74 8.46 42.34
N GLY A 22 35.94 7.77 41.21
CA GLY A 22 36.55 8.31 39.99
C GLY A 22 35.67 9.28 39.19
N GLY A 23 34.57 9.78 39.75
CA GLY A 23 33.71 10.78 39.11
C GLY A 23 34.04 12.23 39.47
N ALA A 24 34.81 12.48 40.53
CA ALA A 24 34.99 13.82 41.11
C ALA A 24 36.38 14.45 40.86
N ALA A 25 37.32 13.73 40.24
CA ALA A 25 38.74 14.13 40.23
C ALA A 25 39.11 15.23 39.21
N CYS A 26 38.19 15.68 38.34
CA CYS A 26 38.44 16.81 37.43
C CYS A 26 37.14 17.58 37.10
N PRO A 27 36.76 18.58 37.92
CA PRO A 27 35.64 19.49 37.60
C PRO A 27 35.86 20.27 36.29
N ALA A 28 37.12 20.44 35.87
CA ALA A 28 37.49 21.07 34.61
C ALA A 28 37.20 20.20 33.37
N LEU A 29 37.19 18.86 33.51
CA LEU A 29 36.92 17.91 32.41
C LEU A 29 35.49 17.34 32.46
N CYS A 30 34.83 17.45 33.61
CA CYS A 30 33.42 17.11 33.79
C CYS A 30 32.71 18.36 34.35
N PRO A 31 32.37 19.36 33.52
CA PRO A 31 31.56 20.47 34.00
C PRO A 31 30.26 19.86 34.54
N SER A 32 30.02 20.03 35.84
CA SER A 32 28.80 19.60 36.55
C SER A 32 27.55 20.38 36.09
N GLN A 33 27.60 20.99 34.91
CA GLN A 33 26.45 21.62 34.29
C GLN A 33 25.52 20.51 33.82
N SER A 34 24.36 20.42 34.48
CA SER A 34 23.24 19.64 33.98
C SER A 34 22.94 20.12 32.55
N GLN A 35 23.37 19.35 31.56
CA GLN A 35 23.11 19.61 30.16
C GLN A 35 21.58 19.57 29.96
N GLN A 36 20.98 20.74 29.72
CA GLN A 36 19.53 20.88 29.70
C GLN A 36 18.97 20.43 28.34
N PHE A 37 18.08 19.44 28.36
CA PHE A 37 17.29 19.08 27.19
C PHE A 37 16.37 20.23 26.79
N ARG A 38 16.32 20.53 25.50
CA ARG A 38 15.36 21.48 24.91
C ARG A 38 14.27 20.69 24.21
N ASP A 39 13.01 20.96 24.57
CA ASP A 39 11.84 20.43 23.87
C ASP A 39 11.20 21.52 23.03
N THR A 40 11.24 21.35 21.71
CA THR A 40 10.79 22.37 20.74
C THR A 40 9.73 21.76 19.84
N THR A 41 8.55 22.39 19.81
CA THR A 41 7.52 22.10 18.82
C THR A 41 7.43 23.26 17.83
N PHE A 42 7.50 22.97 16.54
CA PHE A 42 7.45 24.00 15.50
C PHE A 42 6.73 23.52 14.23
N GLU A 43 6.20 24.46 13.46
CA GLU A 43 5.64 24.24 12.11
C GLU A 43 6.80 24.01 11.13
N ALA A 44 7.40 22.83 11.22
CA ALA A 44 8.54 22.45 10.40
C ALA A 44 8.15 22.13 8.95
N VAL A 45 6.87 21.86 8.70
CA VAL A 45 6.38 21.40 7.39
C VAL A 45 6.28 22.60 6.45
N VAL A 46 7.16 22.62 5.44
CA VAL A 46 7.23 23.70 4.45
C VAL A 46 6.52 23.36 3.14
N LEU A 47 6.21 22.08 2.93
CA LEU A 47 5.42 21.60 1.82
C LEU A 47 4.73 20.32 2.24
N ASP A 48 3.43 20.24 1.99
CA ASP A 48 2.68 19.01 2.10
C ASP A 48 1.67 18.88 0.96
N THR A 49 1.41 17.63 0.57
CA THR A 49 0.47 17.34 -0.51
C THR A 49 0.01 15.89 -0.46
N SER A 50 -1.08 15.59 -1.16
CA SER A 50 -1.56 14.23 -1.37
C SER A 50 -1.72 13.96 -2.85
N VAL A 51 -1.12 12.87 -3.32
CA VAL A 51 -1.12 12.47 -4.73
C VAL A 51 -1.96 11.20 -4.87
N SER A 52 -2.91 11.21 -5.80
CA SER A 52 -3.80 10.09 -6.10
C SER A 52 -3.20 9.08 -7.09
N GLY A 53 -3.89 7.95 -7.25
CA GLY A 53 -3.66 7.00 -8.34
C GLY A 53 -2.65 5.91 -7.97
N PHE A 54 -2.52 5.58 -6.69
CA PHE A 54 -1.67 4.48 -6.23
C PHE A 54 -2.47 3.20 -5.97
N PRO A 55 -1.85 2.02 -6.14
CA PRO A 55 -0.58 1.82 -6.86
C PRO A 55 -0.74 2.18 -8.33
N THR A 56 0.37 2.35 -9.06
CA THR A 56 0.32 2.52 -10.52
C THR A 56 -0.45 1.35 -11.14
N LEU A 57 -1.24 1.67 -12.17
CA LEU A 57 -1.98 0.68 -12.95
C LEU A 57 -1.06 -0.49 -13.35
N GLY A 58 -1.51 -1.73 -13.14
CA GLY A 58 -0.71 -2.94 -13.39
C GLY A 58 0.16 -3.41 -12.23
N LEU A 59 0.39 -2.59 -11.21
CA LEU A 59 1.21 -2.97 -10.05
C LEU A 59 0.38 -3.42 -8.84
N SER A 60 -0.96 -3.46 -8.97
CA SER A 60 -1.82 -3.93 -7.89
C SER A 60 -1.90 -5.46 -7.89
N SER A 61 -1.46 -6.11 -6.82
CA SER A 61 -1.61 -7.57 -6.69
C SER A 61 -3.06 -8.01 -6.43
N LEU A 62 -3.90 -7.08 -5.97
CA LEU A 62 -5.30 -7.32 -5.61
C LEU A 62 -6.19 -6.30 -6.31
N MET A 63 -7.39 -6.72 -6.69
CA MET A 63 -8.42 -5.87 -7.29
C MET A 63 -9.61 -5.76 -6.34
N LEU A 64 -10.04 -4.53 -6.08
CA LEU A 64 -11.23 -4.26 -5.29
C LEU A 64 -12.46 -4.23 -6.18
N LEU A 65 -13.40 -5.14 -5.95
CA LEU A 65 -14.72 -5.10 -6.57
C LEU A 65 -15.76 -4.73 -5.50
N ALA A 66 -16.35 -3.54 -5.59
CA ALA A 66 -17.25 -3.01 -4.58
C ALA A 66 -18.50 -2.42 -5.21
N ASN A 67 -19.63 -2.66 -4.56
CA ASN A 67 -20.87 -1.92 -4.76
C ASN A 67 -21.32 -1.39 -3.40
N ARG A 68 -20.90 -0.18 -3.06
CA ARG A 68 -21.32 0.55 -1.86
C ARG A 68 -21.74 1.95 -2.34
N PRO A 69 -22.97 2.12 -2.84
CA PRO A 69 -23.39 3.33 -3.55
C PRO A 69 -23.15 4.64 -2.78
N ASP A 70 -23.14 4.60 -1.45
CA ASP A 70 -22.87 5.78 -0.61
C ASP A 70 -21.40 6.20 -0.64
N THR A 71 -20.48 5.24 -0.77
CA THR A 71 -19.04 5.45 -0.66
C THR A 71 -18.28 5.04 -1.92
N VAL A 72 -18.22 3.75 -2.25
CA VAL A 72 -17.30 3.22 -3.29
C VAL A 72 -18.03 2.28 -4.24
N VAL A 73 -17.88 2.53 -5.53
CA VAL A 73 -18.39 1.66 -6.60
C VAL A 73 -17.27 1.45 -7.61
N THR A 74 -16.91 0.18 -7.81
CA THR A 74 -15.83 -0.21 -8.70
C THR A 74 -16.26 -1.35 -9.62
N ARG A 75 -15.62 -1.42 -10.78
CA ARG A 75 -15.79 -2.50 -11.75
C ARG A 75 -14.43 -3.08 -12.11
N GLY A 76 -14.36 -4.39 -12.25
CA GLY A 76 -13.14 -5.07 -12.70
C GLY A 76 -13.15 -5.28 -14.20
N VAL A 77 -11.97 -5.31 -14.82
CA VAL A 77 -11.78 -5.73 -16.21
C VAL A 77 -10.65 -6.75 -16.26
N LEU A 78 -10.91 -7.86 -16.95
CA LEU A 78 -9.96 -8.94 -17.21
C LEU A 78 -9.85 -9.13 -18.72
N ARG A 79 -8.64 -9.23 -19.27
CA ARG A 79 -8.45 -9.47 -20.71
C ARG A 79 -7.94 -10.89 -20.97
N PHE A 80 -8.54 -11.54 -21.95
CA PHE A 80 -8.13 -12.80 -22.55
C PHE A 80 -8.03 -12.57 -24.06
N ASP A 81 -6.97 -11.85 -24.49
CA ASP A 81 -6.86 -11.44 -25.89
C ASP A 81 -6.52 -12.62 -26.83
N VAL A 82 -6.03 -13.74 -26.27
CA VAL A 82 -5.78 -14.99 -26.99
C VAL A 82 -6.56 -16.12 -26.32
N LEU A 83 -7.47 -16.73 -27.07
CA LEU A 83 -8.20 -17.93 -26.65
C LEU A 83 -7.57 -19.16 -27.31
N ALA A 84 -7.55 -20.29 -26.60
CA ALA A 84 -7.08 -21.55 -27.18
C ALA A 84 -8.09 -22.08 -28.21
N THR A 85 -7.68 -22.18 -29.46
CA THR A 85 -8.52 -22.64 -30.58
C THR A 85 -8.39 -24.13 -30.87
N SER A 86 -7.48 -24.80 -30.18
CA SER A 86 -7.22 -26.23 -30.33
C SER A 86 -6.96 -26.91 -28.99
N PHE A 87 -7.15 -28.21 -28.96
CA PHE A 87 -6.93 -29.07 -27.80
C PHE A 87 -6.38 -30.43 -28.23
N TYR A 88 -5.91 -31.24 -27.29
CA TYR A 88 -5.45 -32.60 -27.54
C TYR A 88 -6.56 -33.59 -27.12
N PRO A 89 -7.28 -34.20 -28.08
CA PRO A 89 -8.22 -35.29 -27.77
C PRO A 89 -7.44 -36.48 -27.20
N ASN A 90 -7.92 -37.09 -26.13
CA ASN A 90 -7.27 -38.23 -25.46
C ASN A 90 -5.85 -37.96 -24.94
N GLY A 91 -5.41 -36.69 -24.86
CA GLY A 91 -4.05 -36.33 -24.45
C GLY A 91 -2.93 -36.82 -25.38
N THR A 92 -3.26 -37.24 -26.61
CA THR A 92 -2.29 -37.71 -27.60
C THR A 92 -1.87 -36.57 -28.55
N GLY A 93 -0.68 -36.65 -29.15
CA GLY A 93 0.04 -35.53 -29.78
C GLY A 93 -0.55 -34.86 -31.03
N THR A 94 -1.81 -35.12 -31.38
CA THR A 94 -2.50 -34.45 -32.49
C THR A 94 -3.49 -33.43 -31.95
N LEU A 95 -3.35 -32.17 -32.39
CA LEU A 95 -4.28 -31.10 -32.03
C LEU A 95 -5.55 -31.19 -32.87
N ASP A 96 -6.71 -31.07 -32.23
CA ASP A 96 -8.00 -30.89 -32.88
C ASP A 96 -8.52 -29.47 -32.60
N SER A 97 -9.37 -28.95 -33.50
CA SER A 97 -9.95 -27.62 -33.37
C SER A 97 -11.12 -27.63 -32.37
N VAL A 98 -11.18 -26.59 -31.54
CA VAL A 98 -12.31 -26.38 -30.63
C VAL A 98 -13.53 -25.96 -31.46
N THR A 99 -14.43 -26.90 -31.72
CA THR A 99 -15.66 -26.67 -32.50
C THR A 99 -16.91 -26.57 -31.61
N THR A 100 -16.86 -27.10 -30.40
CA THR A 100 -17.93 -27.06 -29.41
C THR A 100 -17.38 -26.71 -28.02
N ILE A 101 -18.23 -26.19 -27.14
CA ILE A 101 -17.89 -25.97 -25.72
C ILE A 101 -18.98 -26.61 -24.87
N ASP A 102 -18.60 -27.58 -24.04
CA ASP A 102 -19.53 -28.21 -23.09
C ASP A 102 -19.79 -27.31 -21.89
N SER A 103 -18.72 -26.81 -21.28
CA SER A 103 -18.77 -25.96 -20.09
C SER A 103 -17.72 -24.85 -20.16
N VAL A 104 -18.03 -23.68 -19.57
CA VAL A 104 -17.08 -22.56 -19.47
C VAL A 104 -17.30 -21.79 -18.17
N TYR A 105 -16.20 -21.53 -17.46
CA TYR A 105 -16.20 -20.81 -16.20
C TYR A 105 -15.05 -19.80 -16.14
N LEU A 106 -15.35 -18.65 -15.55
CA LEU A 106 -14.34 -17.74 -15.05
C LEU A 106 -13.97 -18.15 -13.63
N THR A 107 -12.69 -18.44 -13.40
CA THR A 107 -12.15 -18.77 -12.08
C THR A 107 -11.53 -17.52 -11.48
N LEU A 108 -12.05 -17.09 -10.33
CA LEU A 108 -11.63 -15.87 -9.62
C LEU A 108 -11.13 -16.23 -8.22
N PRO A 109 -9.82 -16.23 -8.00
CA PRO A 109 -9.25 -16.35 -6.67
C PRO A 109 -9.57 -15.10 -5.82
N LEU A 110 -9.90 -15.31 -4.57
CA LEU A 110 -10.35 -14.30 -3.61
C LEU A 110 -9.33 -14.15 -2.48
N ASP A 111 -9.15 -12.91 -2.03
CA ASP A 111 -8.65 -12.65 -0.69
C ASP A 111 -9.85 -12.62 0.27
N THR A 112 -10.02 -13.70 1.03
CA THR A 112 -11.14 -13.88 1.97
C THR A 112 -11.15 -12.83 3.09
N THR A 113 -10.02 -12.17 3.37
CA THR A 113 -9.94 -11.08 4.36
C THR A 113 -10.52 -9.76 3.86
N GLY A 114 -10.71 -9.62 2.54
CA GLY A 114 -11.22 -8.41 1.89
C GLY A 114 -12.74 -8.41 1.66
N ARG A 115 -13.44 -9.49 1.99
CA ARG A 115 -14.88 -9.63 1.76
C ARG A 115 -15.69 -8.82 2.77
N ARG A 116 -16.71 -8.11 2.28
CA ARG A 116 -17.71 -7.42 3.11
C ARG A 116 -19.09 -7.50 2.50
N GLY A 117 -20.11 -7.51 3.37
CA GLY A 117 -21.52 -7.56 3.00
C GLY A 117 -22.29 -8.39 4.02
N THR A 118 -23.48 -7.94 4.40
CA THR A 118 -24.38 -8.64 5.32
C THR A 118 -25.54 -9.33 4.60
N VAL A 119 -25.68 -9.07 3.29
CA VAL A 119 -26.72 -9.63 2.43
C VAL A 119 -26.09 -10.30 1.21
N PRO A 120 -26.78 -11.26 0.58
CA PRO A 120 -26.36 -11.79 -0.72
C PRO A 120 -26.21 -10.67 -1.75
N VAL A 121 -25.15 -10.74 -2.56
CA VAL A 121 -24.91 -9.86 -3.71
C VAL A 121 -24.68 -10.70 -4.95
N THR A 122 -24.97 -10.16 -6.13
CA THR A 122 -24.72 -10.83 -7.41
C THR A 122 -23.43 -10.33 -8.01
N LEU A 123 -22.51 -11.23 -8.32
CA LEU A 123 -21.38 -10.96 -9.20
C LEU A 123 -21.86 -11.17 -10.63
N GLU A 124 -21.91 -10.09 -11.41
CA GLU A 124 -22.27 -10.09 -12.82
C GLU A 124 -21.03 -9.97 -13.70
N VAL A 125 -21.06 -10.69 -14.82
CA VAL A 125 -19.97 -10.77 -15.78
C VAL A 125 -20.45 -10.31 -17.14
N PHE A 126 -19.72 -9.39 -17.77
CA PHE A 126 -20.08 -8.75 -19.04
C PHE A 126 -19.00 -8.98 -20.10
N ASP A 127 -19.38 -9.12 -21.36
CA ASP A 127 -18.46 -8.94 -22.47
C ASP A 127 -18.22 -7.44 -22.69
N VAL A 128 -17.02 -6.99 -22.38
CA VAL A 128 -16.57 -5.60 -22.54
C VAL A 128 -15.59 -5.45 -23.69
N ASP A 129 -15.55 -6.42 -24.61
CA ASP A 129 -14.78 -6.30 -25.83
C ASP A 129 -15.33 -5.20 -26.74
N THR A 130 -14.43 -4.43 -27.35
CA THR A 130 -14.74 -3.25 -28.15
C THR A 130 -13.61 -2.92 -29.10
N THR A 131 -13.95 -2.33 -30.25
CA THR A 131 -12.99 -1.75 -31.21
C THR A 131 -12.65 -0.30 -30.90
N ALA A 132 -13.42 0.36 -30.02
CA ALA A 132 -13.10 1.69 -29.54
C ALA A 132 -11.88 1.66 -28.59
N SER A 133 -11.32 2.84 -28.29
CA SER A 133 -10.18 2.96 -27.38
C SER A 133 -10.55 2.47 -25.97
N ASP A 134 -10.08 1.27 -25.63
CA ASP A 134 -10.38 0.57 -24.39
C ASP A 134 -9.51 1.04 -23.21
N SER A 135 -8.60 1.97 -23.44
CA SER A 135 -7.88 2.73 -22.41
C SER A 135 -8.72 3.89 -21.84
N VAL A 136 -9.83 4.22 -22.48
CA VAL A 136 -10.75 5.27 -22.02
C VAL A 136 -11.80 4.67 -21.09
N THR A 137 -11.73 5.04 -19.81
CA THR A 137 -12.64 4.54 -18.77
C THR A 137 -14.12 4.68 -19.12
N ALA A 138 -14.52 5.82 -19.71
CA ALA A 138 -15.91 6.06 -20.10
C ALA A 138 -16.41 5.08 -21.18
N VAL A 139 -15.54 4.72 -22.14
CA VAL A 139 -15.86 3.76 -23.20
C VAL A 139 -16.14 2.39 -22.58
N VAL A 140 -15.22 1.88 -21.76
CA VAL A 140 -15.38 0.55 -21.14
C VAL A 140 -16.55 0.53 -20.17
N SER A 141 -16.78 1.61 -19.42
CA SER A 141 -17.92 1.75 -18.50
C SER A 141 -19.27 1.66 -19.20
N SER A 142 -19.36 2.14 -20.45
CA SER A 142 -20.59 2.09 -21.25
C SER A 142 -20.99 0.67 -21.69
N LEU A 143 -20.10 -0.31 -21.56
CA LEU A 143 -20.31 -1.70 -21.99
C LEU A 143 -20.96 -2.58 -20.92
N PHE A 144 -21.08 -2.09 -19.68
CA PHE A 144 -21.72 -2.81 -18.56
C PHE A 144 -23.25 -2.74 -18.62
N ARG A 145 -23.82 -3.32 -19.68
CA ARG A 145 -25.25 -3.31 -19.99
C ARG A 145 -25.82 -4.72 -20.00
N SER A 146 -27.11 -4.86 -19.77
CA SER A 146 -27.77 -6.17 -19.66
C SER A 146 -27.65 -7.03 -20.92
N ASP A 147 -27.64 -6.43 -22.11
CA ASP A 147 -27.45 -7.12 -23.41
C ASP A 147 -26.07 -7.77 -23.55
N ARG A 148 -25.08 -7.27 -22.81
CA ARG A 148 -23.70 -7.79 -22.81
C ARG A 148 -23.38 -8.69 -21.63
N ARG A 149 -24.37 -9.01 -20.78
CA ARG A 149 -24.14 -9.90 -19.63
C ARG A 149 -23.93 -11.32 -20.14
N ILE A 150 -22.79 -11.91 -19.80
CA ILE A 150 -22.37 -13.25 -20.24
C ILE A 150 -22.35 -14.27 -19.12
N GLY A 151 -22.49 -13.85 -17.85
CA GLY A 151 -22.49 -14.77 -16.72
C GLY A 151 -22.86 -14.08 -15.42
N SER A 152 -23.18 -14.87 -14.41
CA SER A 152 -23.41 -14.35 -13.05
C SER A 152 -23.35 -15.45 -12.01
N ILE A 153 -23.06 -15.08 -10.77
CA ILE A 153 -23.21 -15.94 -9.59
C ILE A 153 -23.66 -15.12 -8.39
N THR A 154 -24.44 -15.73 -7.51
CA THR A 154 -24.78 -15.12 -6.21
C THR A 154 -23.68 -15.42 -5.20
N VAL A 155 -23.15 -14.37 -4.58
CA VAL A 155 -22.18 -14.44 -3.50
C VAL A 155 -22.89 -14.15 -2.18
N ILE A 156 -22.91 -15.13 -1.30
CA ILE A 156 -23.52 -15.03 0.02
C ILE A 156 -22.49 -14.67 1.10
N PRO A 157 -22.88 -13.95 2.17
CA PRO A 157 -21.98 -13.58 3.27
C PRO A 157 -21.35 -14.75 4.01
N SER A 158 -21.95 -15.95 3.95
CA SER A 158 -21.43 -17.16 4.60
C SER A 158 -20.49 -17.98 3.73
N LEU A 159 -20.25 -17.60 2.46
CA LEU A 159 -19.38 -18.35 1.56
C LEU A 159 -17.96 -18.46 2.15
N THR A 160 -17.40 -19.66 2.25
CA THR A 160 -16.04 -19.87 2.79
C THR A 160 -15.00 -20.12 1.70
N SER A 161 -15.44 -20.27 0.45
CA SER A 161 -14.56 -20.51 -0.69
C SER A 161 -13.58 -19.37 -0.90
N ASP A 162 -12.33 -19.71 -1.15
CA ASP A 162 -11.27 -18.81 -1.61
C ASP A 162 -11.31 -18.58 -3.12
N THR A 163 -12.20 -19.26 -3.83
CA THR A 163 -12.27 -19.23 -5.29
C THR A 163 -13.73 -19.19 -5.75
N LEU A 164 -14.07 -18.26 -6.64
CA LEU A 164 -15.36 -18.26 -7.33
C LEU A 164 -15.21 -18.91 -8.70
N ARG A 165 -16.17 -19.77 -9.05
CA ARG A 165 -16.34 -20.30 -10.41
C ARG A 165 -17.62 -19.70 -10.98
N VAL A 166 -17.49 -18.73 -11.89
CA VAL A 166 -18.63 -18.04 -12.48
C VAL A 166 -18.94 -18.64 -13.85
N PRO A 167 -20.10 -19.29 -14.04
CA PRO A 167 -20.47 -19.84 -15.34
C PRO A 167 -20.65 -18.72 -16.37
N LEU A 168 -20.15 -18.95 -17.59
CA LEU A 168 -20.27 -18.02 -18.71
C LEU A 168 -21.12 -18.60 -19.85
N SER A 169 -21.54 -17.74 -20.77
CA SER A 169 -22.26 -18.10 -21.99
C SER A 169 -21.38 -18.92 -22.93
N ARG A 170 -21.70 -20.21 -23.06
CA ARG A 170 -21.01 -21.16 -23.95
C ARG A 170 -21.02 -20.69 -25.41
N THR A 171 -22.19 -20.28 -25.90
CA THR A 171 -22.40 -19.84 -27.28
C THR A 171 -21.52 -18.64 -27.63
N LEU A 172 -21.40 -17.66 -26.72
CA LEU A 172 -20.59 -16.47 -26.96
C LEU A 172 -19.10 -16.79 -26.97
N VAL A 173 -18.62 -17.61 -26.03
CA VAL A 173 -17.21 -17.99 -25.98
C VAL A 173 -16.84 -18.84 -27.20
N GLN A 174 -17.70 -19.80 -27.58
CA GLN A 174 -17.51 -20.61 -28.78
C GLN A 174 -17.45 -19.75 -30.04
N GLN A 175 -18.35 -18.76 -30.18
CA GLN A 175 -18.32 -17.82 -31.29
C GLN A 175 -17.01 -17.02 -31.33
N LYS A 176 -16.55 -16.48 -30.19
CA LYS A 176 -15.26 -15.76 -30.13
C LYS A 176 -14.08 -16.64 -30.50
N ILE A 177 -14.06 -17.92 -30.11
CA ILE A 177 -13.03 -18.88 -30.52
C ILE A 177 -13.05 -19.09 -32.03
N ALA A 178 -14.24 -19.35 -32.61
CA ALA A 178 -14.39 -19.56 -34.06
C ALA A 178 -13.95 -18.34 -34.87
N ASP A 179 -14.32 -17.13 -34.41
CA ASP A 179 -13.99 -15.85 -35.06
C ASP A 179 -12.56 -15.36 -34.74
N LYS A 180 -11.81 -16.09 -33.89
CA LYS A 180 -10.49 -15.73 -33.37
C LYS A 180 -10.47 -14.32 -32.76
N LYS A 181 -11.50 -14.01 -31.97
CA LYS A 181 -11.69 -12.72 -31.30
C LYS A 181 -11.29 -12.80 -29.82
N PRO A 182 -10.79 -11.68 -29.26
CA PRO A 182 -10.47 -11.60 -27.84
C PRO A 182 -11.75 -11.70 -26.98
N LEU A 183 -11.61 -12.26 -25.78
CA LEU A 183 -12.63 -12.16 -24.74
C LEU A 183 -12.15 -11.18 -23.67
N ARG A 184 -12.87 -10.06 -23.52
CA ARG A 184 -12.58 -9.08 -22.48
C ARG A 184 -13.78 -9.03 -21.56
N VAL A 185 -13.52 -9.23 -20.28
CA VAL A 185 -14.53 -9.53 -19.28
C VAL A 185 -14.63 -8.39 -18.28
N GLY A 186 -15.82 -7.80 -18.17
CA GLY A 186 -16.17 -6.83 -17.14
C GLY A 186 -16.80 -7.53 -15.94
N LEU A 187 -16.42 -7.13 -14.73
CA LEU A 187 -16.97 -7.63 -13.47
C LEU A 187 -17.67 -6.51 -12.70
N ARG A 188 -18.87 -6.77 -12.18
CA ARG A 188 -19.64 -5.83 -11.37
C ARG A 188 -20.38 -6.55 -10.24
N LEU A 189 -20.45 -5.95 -9.06
CA LEU A 189 -21.37 -6.37 -8.00
C LEU A 189 -22.70 -5.63 -8.12
N SER A 190 -23.80 -6.34 -7.90
CA SER A 190 -25.16 -5.79 -7.87
C SER A 190 -26.04 -6.52 -6.84
N GLY A 191 -27.31 -6.15 -6.71
CA GLY A 191 -28.28 -6.78 -5.80
C GLY A 191 -28.16 -6.38 -4.32
N GLY A 192 -27.16 -5.59 -3.94
CA GLY A 192 -27.00 -5.09 -2.58
C GLY A 192 -25.64 -4.43 -2.34
N ALA A 193 -25.43 -3.94 -1.11
CA ALA A 193 -24.15 -3.37 -0.70
C ALA A 193 -23.15 -4.48 -0.35
N GLY A 194 -22.02 -4.53 -1.06
CA GLY A 194 -21.03 -5.58 -0.88
C GLY A 194 -19.66 -5.24 -1.45
N GLN A 195 -18.67 -6.05 -1.07
CA GLN A 195 -17.29 -5.91 -1.50
C GLN A 195 -16.61 -7.27 -1.57
N LEU A 196 -15.85 -7.49 -2.64
CA LEU A 196 -14.92 -8.59 -2.83
C LEU A 196 -13.54 -8.02 -3.12
N ARG A 197 -12.52 -8.78 -2.72
CA ARG A 197 -11.15 -8.54 -3.15
C ARG A 197 -10.69 -9.75 -3.94
N LEU A 198 -10.42 -9.51 -5.21
CA LEU A 198 -9.94 -10.52 -6.15
C LEU A 198 -8.42 -10.48 -6.19
N VAL A 199 -7.78 -11.62 -6.37
CA VAL A 199 -6.35 -11.64 -6.71
C VAL A 199 -6.22 -11.24 -8.18
N ALA A 200 -5.40 -10.24 -8.47
CA ALA A 200 -5.20 -9.71 -9.82
C ALA A 200 -3.89 -10.26 -10.41
N PHE A 201 -2.80 -10.14 -9.65
CA PHE A 201 -1.46 -10.59 -10.03
C PHE A 201 -0.71 -11.11 -8.82
N THR A 202 -0.15 -12.30 -8.97
CA THR A 202 0.78 -12.88 -8.02
C THR A 202 1.82 -13.59 -8.85
N PHE A 203 3.09 -13.20 -8.71
CA PHE A 203 4.24 -13.76 -9.40
C PHE A 203 4.20 -15.30 -9.33
N SER A 204 3.64 -15.93 -10.38
CA SER A 204 3.44 -17.38 -10.61
C SER A 204 2.18 -18.13 -10.10
N SER A 205 1.26 -17.54 -9.32
CA SER A 205 0.10 -18.32 -8.80
C SER A 205 -1.03 -17.44 -8.27
N GLY A 206 -2.24 -17.50 -8.86
CA GLY A 206 -3.46 -16.87 -8.31
C GLY A 206 -4.13 -15.80 -9.19
N ALA A 207 -3.71 -15.61 -10.44
CA ALA A 207 -4.41 -14.73 -11.37
C ALA A 207 -5.77 -15.33 -11.81
N PRO A 208 -6.75 -14.51 -12.21
CA PRO A 208 -7.98 -14.99 -12.82
C PRO A 208 -7.71 -15.82 -14.08
N THR A 209 -8.45 -16.90 -14.27
CA THR A 209 -8.33 -17.74 -15.47
C THR A 209 -9.69 -18.03 -16.08
N LEU A 210 -9.72 -18.16 -17.40
CA LEU A 210 -10.85 -18.70 -18.13
C LEU A 210 -10.62 -20.19 -18.32
N ARG A 211 -11.59 -21.02 -17.94
CA ARG A 211 -11.53 -22.47 -18.14
C ARG A 211 -12.70 -22.91 -19.01
N TYR A 212 -12.43 -23.71 -20.03
CA TYR A 212 -13.49 -24.33 -20.81
C TYR A 212 -13.14 -25.73 -21.30
N ASP A 213 -14.22 -26.46 -21.50
CA ASP A 213 -14.30 -27.86 -21.84
C ASP A 213 -14.60 -27.98 -23.34
N ALA A 214 -13.60 -28.39 -24.12
CA ALA A 214 -13.59 -28.32 -25.59
C ALA A 214 -14.41 -29.41 -26.30
N ALA A 215 -14.90 -30.39 -25.55
CA ALA A 215 -15.79 -31.44 -26.03
C ALA A 215 -16.68 -31.96 -24.88
N THR A 216 -17.68 -32.76 -25.19
CA THR A 216 -18.54 -33.40 -24.18
C THR A 216 -17.94 -34.68 -23.58
N ASP A 217 -16.92 -35.25 -24.22
CA ASP A 217 -16.19 -36.42 -23.71
C ASP A 217 -15.20 -36.03 -22.60
N THR A 218 -14.86 -36.92 -21.67
CA THR A 218 -13.92 -36.64 -20.57
C THR A 218 -12.46 -36.98 -20.89
N THR A 219 -12.17 -37.38 -22.11
CA THR A 219 -10.84 -37.85 -22.52
C THR A 219 -9.81 -36.74 -22.76
N TYR A 220 -10.19 -35.46 -22.68
CA TYR A 220 -9.27 -34.33 -22.82
C TYR A 220 -8.99 -33.63 -21.48
N ALA A 221 -7.91 -32.86 -21.45
CA ALA A 221 -7.64 -31.93 -20.35
C ALA A 221 -8.31 -30.58 -20.62
N PRO A 222 -9.11 -30.04 -19.69
CA PRO A 222 -9.77 -28.75 -19.88
C PRO A 222 -8.77 -27.64 -20.16
N LEU A 223 -9.14 -26.77 -21.09
CA LEU A 223 -8.30 -25.65 -21.50
C LEU A 223 -8.34 -24.57 -20.41
N ILE A 224 -7.16 -24.11 -20.00
CA ILE A 224 -7.01 -23.02 -19.04
C ILE A 224 -6.30 -21.88 -19.78
N VAL A 225 -7.02 -20.78 -19.93
CA VAL A 225 -6.51 -19.56 -20.57
C VAL A 225 -6.24 -18.54 -19.47
N PRO A 226 -4.96 -18.17 -19.24
CA PRO A 226 -4.63 -17.10 -18.31
C PRO A 226 -5.07 -15.75 -18.89
N THR A 227 -5.24 -14.75 -18.04
CA THR A 227 -5.37 -13.38 -18.55
C THR A 227 -4.13 -13.02 -19.38
N GLY A 228 -4.32 -12.18 -20.38
CA GLY A 228 -3.27 -11.71 -21.26
C GLY A 228 -3.81 -10.64 -22.20
N THR A 229 -2.99 -9.66 -22.53
CA THR A 229 -3.36 -8.62 -23.49
C THR A 229 -2.23 -8.31 -24.46
N SER A 230 -2.61 -7.91 -25.67
CA SER A 230 -1.69 -7.44 -26.70
C SER A 230 -2.28 -6.17 -27.31
N LEU A 231 -1.86 -5.03 -26.76
CA LEU A 231 -2.21 -3.71 -27.28
C LEU A 231 -1.24 -3.34 -28.40
N ALA A 232 -1.77 -2.87 -29.53
CA ALA A 232 -0.95 -2.41 -30.65
C ALA A 232 -0.03 -1.26 -30.21
N ASN A 233 1.26 -1.36 -30.54
CA ASN A 233 2.30 -0.38 -30.18
C ASN A 233 2.50 -0.16 -28.68
N ALA A 234 2.05 -1.08 -27.82
CA ALA A 234 2.23 -0.97 -26.38
C ALA A 234 3.53 -1.63 -25.91
N THR A 235 4.14 -1.07 -24.87
CA THR A 235 5.25 -1.72 -24.15
C THR A 235 4.75 -2.92 -23.34
N THR A 236 5.67 -3.78 -22.92
CA THR A 236 5.35 -4.90 -22.00
C THR A 236 4.66 -4.41 -20.72
N ASP A 237 5.12 -3.29 -20.16
CA ASP A 237 4.54 -2.69 -18.95
C ASP A 237 3.12 -2.19 -19.19
N GLN A 238 2.86 -1.59 -20.36
CA GLN A 238 1.51 -1.16 -20.73
C GLN A 238 0.58 -2.35 -20.92
N ASN A 239 1.05 -3.44 -21.55
CA ASN A 239 0.26 -4.67 -21.64
C ASN A 239 -0.05 -5.24 -20.25
N LEU A 240 0.95 -5.33 -19.36
CA LEU A 240 0.72 -5.79 -17.99
C LEU A 240 -0.30 -4.91 -17.24
N ALA A 241 -0.24 -3.58 -17.46
CA ALA A 241 -1.15 -2.62 -16.84
C ALA A 241 -2.63 -2.79 -17.23
N TYR A 242 -2.90 -3.17 -18.49
CA TYR A 242 -4.27 -3.33 -18.99
C TYR A 242 -4.77 -4.77 -19.01
N GLN A 243 -3.95 -5.75 -18.61
CA GLN A 243 -4.35 -7.15 -18.51
C GLN A 243 -5.45 -7.37 -17.45
N VAL A 244 -5.27 -6.77 -16.27
CA VAL A 244 -6.27 -6.75 -15.18
C VAL A 244 -6.27 -5.36 -14.56
N TYR A 245 -7.43 -4.70 -14.57
CA TYR A 245 -7.56 -3.36 -14.01
C TYR A 245 -8.94 -3.08 -13.44
N THR A 246 -9.03 -2.00 -12.68
CA THR A 246 -10.27 -1.54 -12.04
C THR A 246 -10.68 -0.19 -12.61
N ILE A 247 -11.99 -0.06 -12.84
CA ILE A 247 -12.66 1.19 -13.13
C ILE A 247 -13.30 1.68 -11.83
N VAL A 248 -13.14 2.98 -11.55
CA VAL A 248 -13.77 3.62 -10.40
C VAL A 248 -14.94 4.46 -10.88
N ASP A 249 -16.16 4.01 -10.60
CA ASP A 249 -17.38 4.79 -10.86
C ASP A 249 -17.61 5.82 -9.75
N LYS A 250 -17.37 5.42 -8.51
CA LYS A 250 -17.46 6.27 -7.33
C LYS A 250 -16.32 5.94 -6.38
N GLY A 251 -15.58 6.97 -5.98
CA GLY A 251 -14.34 6.82 -5.21
C GLY A 251 -14.15 7.91 -4.16
N SER A 252 -12.99 7.86 -3.51
CA SER A 252 -12.57 8.84 -2.51
C SER A 252 -12.58 10.25 -3.12
N PRO A 253 -13.21 11.24 -2.46
CA PRO A 253 -13.12 12.63 -2.88
C PRO A 253 -11.67 13.11 -2.87
N ALA A 254 -11.31 13.96 -3.84
CA ALA A 254 -10.01 14.58 -3.91
C ALA A 254 -9.63 15.29 -2.59
N ALA A 255 -8.33 15.36 -2.32
CA ALA A 255 -7.80 16.16 -1.22
C ALA A 255 -8.05 17.65 -1.54
N GLY A 256 -8.75 18.34 -0.64
CA GLY A 256 -8.83 19.80 -0.67
C GLY A 256 -7.51 20.43 -0.22
N PRO A 257 -7.31 21.75 -0.44
CA PRO A 257 -6.08 22.44 -0.05
C PRO A 257 -5.77 22.32 1.45
N ASP A 258 -6.82 22.30 2.28
CA ASP A 258 -6.73 22.21 3.75
C ASP A 258 -6.56 20.78 4.28
N ALA A 259 -6.43 19.77 3.40
CA ALA A 259 -6.48 18.36 3.78
C ALA A 259 -5.36 17.52 3.16
N LEU A 260 -4.81 16.61 3.96
CA LEU A 260 -4.02 15.48 3.50
C LEU A 260 -4.87 14.22 3.52
N VAL A 261 -4.74 13.38 2.49
CA VAL A 261 -5.45 12.10 2.36
C VAL A 261 -4.44 10.97 2.17
N VAL A 262 -4.56 9.94 3.00
CA VAL A 262 -3.74 8.72 2.94
C VAL A 262 -4.67 7.52 2.74
N GLY A 263 -4.51 6.79 1.65
CA GLY A 263 -5.41 5.69 1.26
C GLY A 263 -6.61 6.15 0.44
N GLY A 264 -7.74 5.47 0.56
CA GLY A 264 -8.91 5.71 -0.28
C GLY A 264 -8.92 4.87 -1.57
N TYR A 265 -9.86 5.16 -2.46
CA TYR A 265 -9.97 4.47 -3.76
C TYR A 265 -10.39 5.42 -4.90
N PRO A 266 -9.54 5.70 -5.91
CA PRO A 266 -8.12 5.32 -6.00
C PRO A 266 -7.33 5.81 -4.79
N ALA A 267 -6.24 5.13 -4.44
CA ALA A 267 -5.52 5.45 -3.22
C ALA A 267 -4.65 6.70 -3.39
N TYR A 268 -4.53 7.44 -2.29
CA TYR A 268 -3.67 8.60 -2.12
C TYR A 268 -2.46 8.25 -1.25
N ARG A 269 -1.33 8.85 -1.59
CA ARG A 269 -0.17 8.93 -0.71
C ARG A 269 0.06 10.39 -0.33
N SER A 270 0.32 10.65 0.94
CA SER A 270 0.67 12.00 1.40
C SER A 270 2.18 12.17 1.52
N TYR A 271 2.67 13.37 1.28
CA TYR A 271 4.07 13.75 1.39
C TYR A 271 4.19 14.99 2.28
N LEU A 272 5.22 15.03 3.14
CA LEU A 272 5.56 16.14 4.02
C LEU A 272 7.05 16.41 3.90
N ARG A 273 7.42 17.67 3.60
CA ARG A 273 8.81 18.16 3.61
C ARG A 273 9.03 19.03 4.82
N PHE A 274 10.14 18.80 5.52
CA PHE A 274 10.52 19.50 6.73
C PHE A 274 11.68 20.47 6.49
N ALA A 275 11.59 21.66 7.08
CA ALA A 275 12.70 22.57 7.31
C ALA A 275 13.09 22.53 8.79
N VAL A 276 14.00 21.63 9.13
CA VAL A 276 14.56 21.55 10.49
C VAL A 276 15.81 22.44 10.57
N PRO A 277 15.92 23.32 11.58
CA PRO A 277 17.09 24.16 11.74
C PRO A 277 18.40 23.32 11.86
N PRO A 278 19.47 23.69 11.14
CA PRO A 278 20.76 22.98 11.20
C PRO A 278 21.34 22.82 12.62
N ARG A 279 21.11 23.81 13.49
CA ARG A 279 21.51 23.74 14.91
C ARG A 279 20.93 22.52 15.65
N ILE A 280 19.81 21.96 15.17
CA ILE A 280 19.16 20.77 15.73
C ILE A 280 19.67 19.50 15.04
N THR A 281 19.81 19.50 13.70
CA THR A 281 20.21 18.29 12.97
C THR A 281 21.70 18.00 13.02
N ASP A 282 22.54 19.04 13.06
CA ASP A 282 23.98 18.93 12.84
C ASP A 282 24.78 19.15 14.14
N SER A 283 24.22 19.96 15.06
CA SER A 283 24.91 20.43 16.27
C SER A 283 24.23 20.00 17.57
N SER A 284 23.35 19.00 17.52
CA SER A 284 22.63 18.51 18.70
C SER A 284 22.45 16.99 18.68
N THR A 285 22.29 16.41 19.86
CA THR A 285 21.87 15.01 20.02
C THR A 285 20.36 14.96 20.17
N ILE A 286 19.65 14.52 19.14
CA ILE A 286 18.19 14.34 19.19
C ILE A 286 17.88 13.10 20.04
N VAL A 287 17.04 13.23 21.08
CA VAL A 287 16.63 12.12 21.95
C VAL A 287 15.17 11.73 21.78
N ARG A 288 14.34 12.63 21.24
CA ARG A 288 12.94 12.36 20.86
C ARG A 288 12.61 13.16 19.61
N ALA A 289 11.91 12.55 18.67
CA ALA A 289 11.27 13.28 17.57
C ALA A 289 9.92 12.65 17.24
N GLU A 290 8.91 13.50 17.13
CA GLU A 290 7.53 13.09 16.92
C GLU A 290 6.85 14.00 15.91
N LEU A 291 6.23 13.39 14.90
CA LEU A 291 5.31 14.07 14.03
C LEU A 291 3.92 14.10 14.67
N LEU A 292 3.38 15.29 14.80
CA LEU A 292 2.05 15.58 15.32
C LEU A 292 1.12 15.86 14.13
N LEU A 293 0.17 14.97 13.89
CA LEU A 293 -0.85 15.10 12.84
C LEU A 293 -2.23 15.21 13.46
N THR A 294 -3.01 16.21 13.07
CA THR A 294 -4.41 16.29 13.51
C THR A 294 -5.28 15.55 12.52
N GLN A 295 -5.88 14.44 12.96
CA GLN A 295 -6.80 13.65 12.15
C GLN A 295 -8.16 14.35 12.09
N ARG A 296 -8.72 14.41 10.87
CA ARG A 296 -10.12 14.76 10.62
C ARG A 296 -10.89 13.48 10.28
N ARG A 297 -12.15 13.42 10.70
CA ARG A 297 -13.01 12.27 10.44
C ARG A 297 -13.17 12.05 8.93
N SER A 298 -12.91 10.84 8.45
CA SER A 298 -13.32 10.44 7.11
C SER A 298 -14.81 10.11 7.09
N THR A 299 -15.51 10.63 6.09
CA THR A 299 -16.91 10.29 5.77
C THR A 299 -17.02 9.14 4.77
N PHE A 300 -15.89 8.70 4.20
CA PHE A 300 -15.83 7.68 3.17
C PHE A 300 -15.58 6.28 3.73
N ALA A 301 -14.81 6.20 4.82
CA ALA A 301 -14.52 4.96 5.51
C ALA A 301 -15.71 4.47 6.34
N ASN A 302 -15.84 3.15 6.50
CA ASN A 302 -16.84 2.62 7.43
C ASN A 302 -16.44 2.96 8.87
N ALA A 303 -17.43 3.25 9.73
CA ALA A 303 -17.17 3.58 11.13
C ALA A 303 -16.42 2.47 11.89
N SER A 304 -16.59 1.21 11.51
CA SER A 304 -15.90 0.05 12.09
C SER A 304 -14.52 -0.22 11.46
N ASP A 305 -14.06 0.60 10.51
CA ASP A 305 -12.79 0.36 9.84
C ASP A 305 -11.61 0.69 10.75
N SER A 306 -10.58 -0.13 10.65
CA SER A 306 -9.24 0.22 11.10
C SER A 306 -8.27 -0.05 9.98
N VAL A 307 -7.36 0.89 9.76
CA VAL A 307 -6.38 0.84 8.68
C VAL A 307 -5.01 1.14 9.24
N ALA A 308 -3.99 0.48 8.71
CA ALA A 308 -2.63 0.71 9.15
C ALA A 308 -2.00 1.78 8.26
N ILE A 309 -1.56 2.90 8.84
CA ILE A 309 -0.75 3.90 8.15
C ILE A 309 0.70 3.42 8.14
N VAL A 310 1.27 3.36 6.94
CA VAL A 310 2.66 2.96 6.69
C VAL A 310 3.43 4.22 6.34
N ALA A 311 4.42 4.55 7.16
CA ALA A 311 5.39 5.58 6.84
C ALA A 311 6.26 5.15 5.66
N MET A 312 6.65 6.09 4.83
CA MET A 312 7.59 5.90 3.73
C MET A 312 8.64 7.00 3.78
N VAL A 313 9.89 6.67 3.47
CA VAL A 313 11.01 7.61 3.43
C VAL A 313 11.36 7.88 1.97
N PRO A 314 11.07 9.09 1.46
CA PRO A 314 11.51 9.50 0.13
C PRO A 314 13.04 9.44 0.02
N THR A 315 13.55 8.81 -1.04
CA THR A 315 15.00 8.59 -1.25
C THR A 315 15.58 9.45 -2.38
N THR A 316 14.78 10.30 -3.00
CA THR A 316 15.17 11.13 -4.15
C THR A 316 15.87 12.42 -3.72
N THR A 317 16.67 12.99 -4.63
CA THR A 317 17.23 14.34 -4.46
C THR A 317 16.20 15.41 -4.84
N SER A 318 16.51 16.68 -4.54
CA SER A 318 15.73 17.85 -4.92
C SER A 318 15.69 18.10 -6.44
N GLY A 319 16.46 17.36 -7.24
CA GLY A 319 16.38 17.40 -8.70
C GLY A 319 15.15 16.69 -9.27
N VAL A 320 14.53 15.78 -8.50
CA VAL A 320 13.26 15.16 -8.87
C VAL A 320 12.13 16.04 -8.35
N VAL A 321 11.38 16.66 -9.26
CA VAL A 321 10.27 17.57 -8.91
C VAL A 321 8.89 16.92 -9.07
N ASP A 322 8.80 15.82 -9.81
CA ASP A 322 7.56 15.06 -9.96
C ASP A 322 7.24 14.31 -8.66
N MET A 323 6.21 14.78 -7.95
CA MET A 323 5.78 14.23 -6.68
C MET A 323 5.37 12.76 -6.78
N ARG A 324 4.79 12.33 -7.91
CA ARG A 324 4.45 10.92 -8.09
C ARG A 324 5.70 10.06 -8.15
N ARG A 325 6.71 10.51 -8.91
CA ARG A 325 8.00 9.81 -9.00
C ARG A 325 8.72 9.74 -7.65
N ILE A 326 8.69 10.82 -6.86
CA ILE A 326 9.24 10.85 -5.49
C ILE A 326 8.57 9.77 -4.63
N LEU A 327 7.24 9.68 -4.68
CA LEU A 327 6.44 8.73 -3.89
C LEU A 327 6.59 7.27 -4.35
N ASP A 328 6.78 7.01 -5.64
CA ASP A 328 7.07 5.67 -6.17
C ASP A 328 8.47 5.18 -5.78
N LEU A 329 9.45 6.09 -5.67
CA LEU A 329 10.82 5.79 -5.26
C LEU A 329 11.04 5.86 -3.74
N SER A 330 9.98 6.02 -2.96
CA SER A 330 10.07 6.05 -1.50
C SER A 330 10.27 4.63 -0.93
N ALA A 331 11.17 4.48 0.04
CA ALA A 331 11.37 3.23 0.75
C ALA A 331 10.36 3.09 1.90
N ASP A 332 10.02 1.86 2.32
CA ASP A 332 9.17 1.67 3.49
C ASP A 332 9.87 2.18 4.77
N GLY A 333 9.12 2.86 5.63
CA GLY A 333 9.61 3.51 6.85
C GLY A 333 10.19 2.58 7.90
N ILE A 334 9.95 1.27 7.77
CA ILE A 334 10.56 0.23 8.62
C ILE A 334 12.09 0.26 8.53
N PHE A 335 12.66 0.62 7.38
CA PHE A 335 14.12 0.80 7.22
C PHE A 335 14.66 2.00 8.02
N ALA A 336 13.79 2.93 8.39
CA ALA A 336 14.09 4.04 9.29
C ALA A 336 13.49 3.83 10.70
N SER A 337 13.18 2.59 11.06
CA SER A 337 12.57 2.22 12.36
C SER A 337 11.30 3.01 12.69
N ILE A 338 10.49 3.35 11.68
CA ILE A 338 9.17 3.95 11.88
C ILE A 338 8.13 2.83 11.80
N ASP A 339 7.49 2.55 12.93
CA ASP A 339 6.49 1.52 13.03
C ASP A 339 5.19 1.87 12.29
N THR A 340 4.52 0.83 11.82
CA THR A 340 3.19 0.97 11.24
C THR A 340 2.18 1.21 12.34
N THR A 341 1.35 2.25 12.22
CA THR A 341 0.36 2.59 13.24
C THR A 341 -1.04 2.28 12.74
N ARG A 342 -1.87 1.60 13.55
CA ARG A 342 -3.27 1.37 13.23
C ARG A 342 -4.11 2.57 13.67
N MET A 343 -4.93 3.09 12.76
CA MET A 343 -5.82 4.22 13.00
C MET A 343 -7.24 3.86 12.56
N VAL A 344 -8.22 4.49 13.20
CA VAL A 344 -9.63 4.35 12.86
C VAL A 344 -10.01 5.56 12.01
N PRO A 345 -10.36 5.39 10.72
CA PRO A 345 -10.72 6.50 9.83
C PRO A 345 -11.83 7.43 10.32
N SER A 346 -12.78 6.89 11.06
CA SER A 346 -13.93 7.64 11.60
C SER A 346 -13.58 8.48 12.83
N ASP A 347 -12.38 8.31 13.39
CA ASP A 347 -11.87 9.02 14.55
C ASP A 347 -11.34 10.42 14.16
N SER A 348 -11.08 11.25 15.16
CA SER A 348 -10.52 12.59 15.01
C SER A 348 -9.52 12.92 16.13
N GLY A 349 -8.83 14.05 15.99
CA GLY A 349 -7.93 14.56 17.02
C GLY A 349 -6.46 14.26 16.75
N LEU A 350 -5.62 14.59 17.72
CA LEU A 350 -4.17 14.55 17.57
C LEU A 350 -3.65 13.11 17.54
N LYS A 351 -2.85 12.82 16.51
CA LYS A 351 -2.12 11.56 16.33
C LYS A 351 -0.63 11.87 16.35
N THR A 352 0.12 11.02 17.04
CA THR A 352 1.57 11.17 17.21
C THR A 352 2.26 9.99 16.55
N ILE A 353 3.24 10.26 15.70
CA ILE A 353 4.07 9.25 15.04
C ILE A 353 5.51 9.48 15.47
N ASN A 354 6.14 8.45 16.03
CA ASN A 354 7.56 8.50 16.40
C ASN A 354 8.42 8.50 15.14
N VAL A 355 9.26 9.52 15.00
CA VAL A 355 10.18 9.70 13.86
C VAL A 355 11.61 9.92 14.33
N LEU A 356 11.95 9.49 15.55
CA LEU A 356 13.27 9.69 16.18
C LEU A 356 14.41 9.21 15.29
N THR A 357 14.35 7.96 14.84
CA THR A 357 15.42 7.37 14.03
C THR A 357 15.58 8.09 12.70
N LEU A 358 14.48 8.42 12.02
CA LEU A 358 14.53 9.23 10.80
C LEU A 358 15.09 10.64 11.03
N ALA A 359 14.67 11.33 12.09
CA ALA A 359 15.17 12.67 12.40
C ALA A 359 16.68 12.69 12.66
N ARG A 360 17.22 11.62 13.27
CA ARG A 360 18.66 11.47 13.50
C ARG A 360 19.47 11.26 12.21
N THR A 361 18.89 10.71 11.15
CA THR A 361 19.62 10.52 9.88
C THR A 361 19.71 11.81 9.07
N TRP A 362 18.83 12.79 9.30
CA TRP A 362 18.77 14.02 8.51
C TRP A 362 20.04 14.88 8.54
N GLY A 363 20.82 14.85 9.62
CA GLY A 363 22.11 15.55 9.69
C GLY A 363 23.20 14.90 8.83
N ALA A 364 23.07 13.60 8.52
CA ALA A 364 24.01 12.87 7.66
C ALA A 364 23.63 12.92 6.17
N LEU A 365 22.42 13.39 5.84
CA LEU A 365 21.97 13.49 4.45
C LEU A 365 22.61 14.68 3.74
N PRO A 366 22.98 14.54 2.45
CA PRO A 366 23.39 15.65 1.62
C PRO A 366 22.37 16.80 1.62
N THR A 367 22.81 18.03 1.38
CA THR A 367 21.96 19.23 1.38
C THR A 367 20.89 19.20 0.30
N ASN A 368 21.16 18.53 -0.83
CA ASN A 368 20.21 18.33 -1.93
C ASN A 368 19.23 17.17 -1.71
N VAL A 369 19.28 16.47 -0.57
CA VAL A 369 18.28 15.46 -0.21
C VAL A 369 17.23 16.09 0.70
N PRO A 370 15.95 16.15 0.30
CA PRO A 370 14.89 16.68 1.14
C PRO A 370 14.73 15.89 2.43
N ARG A 371 14.57 16.61 3.54
CA ARG A 371 14.14 16.01 4.81
C ARG A 371 12.64 15.82 4.70
N ALA A 372 12.20 14.59 4.48
CA ALA A 372 10.82 14.32 4.15
C ALA A 372 10.31 13.00 4.74
N LEU A 373 8.99 12.89 4.82
CA LEU A 373 8.25 11.70 5.21
C LEU A 373 7.01 11.63 4.34
N ALA A 374 6.67 10.43 3.91
CA ALA A 374 5.45 10.18 3.17
C ALA A 374 4.63 9.08 3.86
N PHE A 375 3.38 8.95 3.47
CA PHE A 375 2.45 7.99 4.03
C PHE A 375 1.65 7.29 2.95
N ARG A 376 1.43 5.99 3.16
CA ARG A 376 0.42 5.19 2.48
C ARG A 376 -0.38 4.41 3.51
N ILE A 377 -1.47 3.77 3.08
CA ILE A 377 -2.10 2.73 3.88
C ILE A 377 -1.52 1.35 3.54
N ASN A 378 -1.66 0.40 4.45
CA ASN A 378 -1.48 -1.00 4.10
C ASN A 378 -2.51 -1.42 3.04
N ARG A 379 -2.18 -2.42 2.21
CA ARG A 379 -3.07 -2.94 1.15
C ARG A 379 -3.64 -1.82 0.26
N GLU A 380 -2.80 -0.85 -0.06
CA GLU A 380 -3.09 0.24 -1.00
C GLU A 380 -3.64 -0.31 -2.32
N GLY A 381 -4.66 0.34 -2.91
CA GLY A 381 -5.30 -0.14 -4.13
C GLY A 381 -6.16 -1.40 -3.97
N ALA A 382 -6.26 -1.95 -2.75
CA ALA A 382 -7.05 -3.15 -2.47
C ALA A 382 -8.12 -2.92 -1.38
N GLN A 383 -8.19 -1.74 -0.78
CA GLN A 383 -9.24 -1.35 0.15
C GLN A 383 -9.63 0.11 -0.01
N PRO A 384 -10.88 0.49 0.32
CA PRO A 384 -11.34 1.87 0.22
C PRO A 384 -11.07 2.71 1.47
N SER A 385 -10.48 2.15 2.53
CA SER A 385 -10.21 2.88 3.78
C SER A 385 -9.30 4.09 3.51
N GLU A 386 -9.64 5.25 4.06
CA GLU A 386 -8.81 6.46 3.96
C GLU A 386 -8.63 7.11 5.33
N LEU A 387 -7.47 7.71 5.55
CA LEU A 387 -7.21 8.61 6.67
C LEU A 387 -7.13 10.02 6.12
N ARG A 388 -7.69 10.97 6.86
CA ARG A 388 -7.62 12.39 6.51
C ARG A 388 -6.98 13.18 7.64
N PHE A 389 -6.07 14.08 7.30
CA PHE A 389 -5.41 14.98 8.24
C PHE A 389 -5.56 16.43 7.78
N PHE A 390 -5.42 17.38 8.68
CA PHE A 390 -5.26 18.79 8.31
C PHE A 390 -3.90 19.00 7.63
N SER A 391 -3.87 19.83 6.57
CA SER A 391 -2.63 20.23 5.88
C SER A 391 -2.03 21.51 6.48
N SER A 392 -0.84 21.87 6.00
CA SER A 392 -0.16 23.13 6.29
C SER A 392 -0.96 24.37 5.85
N GLU A 393 -1.85 24.25 4.85
CA GLU A 393 -2.71 25.33 4.37
C GLU A 393 -3.97 25.55 5.24
N THR A 394 -4.19 24.71 6.26
CA THR A 394 -5.32 24.87 7.18
C THR A 394 -5.29 26.24 7.85
N ALA A 395 -6.43 26.95 7.85
CA ALA A 395 -6.54 28.30 8.44
C ALA A 395 -6.20 28.33 9.94
N GLN A 396 -6.64 27.31 10.69
CA GLN A 396 -6.34 27.19 12.11
C GLN A 396 -4.96 26.55 12.33
N ALA A 397 -3.97 27.36 12.72
CA ALA A 397 -2.58 26.96 12.93
C ALA A 397 -2.41 25.75 13.89
N SER A 398 -3.22 25.68 14.96
CA SER A 398 -3.11 24.59 15.94
C SER A 398 -3.44 23.20 15.38
N LEU A 399 -4.12 23.12 14.23
CA LEU A 399 -4.50 21.86 13.57
C LEU A 399 -3.42 21.39 12.58
N ARG A 400 -2.52 22.29 12.15
CA ARG A 400 -1.51 21.99 11.14
C ARG A 400 -0.53 20.89 11.59
N PRO A 401 0.07 20.14 10.64
CA PRO A 401 1.15 19.22 10.92
C PRO A 401 2.33 19.92 11.63
N ARG A 402 2.82 19.34 12.72
CA ARG A 402 3.93 19.90 13.51
C ARG A 402 4.96 18.86 13.85
N LEU A 403 6.20 19.28 14.04
CA LEU A 403 7.28 18.42 14.50
C LEU A 403 7.68 18.83 15.92
N ARG A 404 7.66 17.86 16.84
CA ARG A 404 8.16 18.01 18.20
C ARG A 404 9.50 17.29 18.31
N ILE A 405 10.55 18.01 18.67
CA ILE A 405 11.90 17.48 18.86
C ILE A 405 12.38 17.83 20.25
N THR A 406 12.79 16.81 21.01
CA THR A 406 13.58 16.97 22.22
C THR A 406 15.04 16.65 21.90
N TYR A 407 15.94 17.59 22.16
CA TYR A 407 17.34 17.46 21.82
C TYR A 407 18.25 18.05 22.90
N LEU A 408 19.48 17.56 22.93
CA LEU A 408 20.56 18.11 23.73
C LEU A 408 21.51 18.89 22.81
N PRO A 409 21.61 20.22 22.93
CA PRO A 409 22.60 21.00 22.20
C PRO A 409 24.00 20.47 22.50
N ARG A 410 24.88 20.34 21.49
CA ARG A 410 26.29 20.10 21.79
C ARG A 410 26.83 21.30 22.55
N SER A 411 27.39 21.06 23.73
CA SER A 411 28.34 22.00 24.31
C SER A 411 29.55 22.04 23.41
N GLU A 412 29.91 23.21 22.90
CA GLU A 412 31.25 23.41 22.36
C GLU A 412 32.21 23.09 23.51
N PHE A 413 32.97 22.01 23.37
CA PHE A 413 34.17 21.88 24.18
C PHE A 413 35.02 23.08 23.77
N ALA A 414 35.19 24.04 24.68
CA ALA A 414 36.28 24.99 24.55
C ALA A 414 37.54 24.13 24.39
N LEU A 415 38.14 24.16 23.19
CA LEU A 415 39.43 23.53 22.95
C LEU A 415 40.43 24.09 23.98
N PRO A 416 41.34 23.26 24.51
CA PRO A 416 42.29 23.66 25.54
C PRO A 416 43.24 24.78 25.09
#